data_AF-A0AAW0R6U6-F1
#
_entry.id   AF-A0AAW0R6U6-F1
#
_cell.length_a   1.000
_cell.length_b   1.000
_cell.length_c   1.000
_cell.angle_alpha   90.00
_cell.angle_beta   90.00
_cell.angle_gamma   90.00
#
_symmetry.space_group_name_H-M   'P 1'
#
loop_
_entity.id
_entity.type
_entity.pdbx_description
1 polymer ?
#
loop_
_entity_poly.entity_id
_entity_poly.type
_entity_poly.pdbx_seq_one_letter_code
_entity_poly.pdbx_strand_id
1 'polypeptide(L)'
;MGNNPSRITAQDKAILDLKTQRDKLHQYQRRIEVLTQKETEIARQCLANGDKKRALLALRRKKYQESLLAQTDAQLEQLEQLTRNVEFAQIQKDIVFGLQQGSNVLKEIHAEMGGIDKVEKLMGETAEAIAYQNEISEMLGGRITNHDEEEVEEELERLAKEVNGPQEITPEPLPVVPGHEPTTSEVEPVVSEEPQRERTALPA
;
A
#
# COMPACT_ATOMS: atom_id res chain seq x y z
N MET A 1 45.01 -15.49 -9.23
CA MET A 1 43.91 -16.43 -8.91
C MET A 1 42.97 -15.71 -7.96
N GLY A 2 41.92 -15.08 -8.49
CA GLY A 2 40.95 -14.35 -7.68
C GLY A 2 40.07 -15.34 -6.91
N ASN A 3 40.20 -15.33 -5.59
CA ASN A 3 39.34 -16.11 -4.71
C ASN A 3 37.99 -15.38 -4.65
N ASN A 4 37.07 -15.70 -5.57
CA ASN A 4 35.68 -15.24 -5.46
C ASN A 4 35.11 -15.86 -4.18
N PRO A 5 34.85 -15.10 -3.10
CA PRO A 5 34.16 -15.66 -1.96
C PRO A 5 32.80 -16.12 -2.47
N SER A 6 32.53 -17.41 -2.29
CA SER A 6 31.31 -18.07 -2.74
C SER A 6 30.08 -17.18 -2.54
N ARG A 7 29.33 -16.99 -3.62
CA ARG A 7 28.08 -16.20 -3.76
C ARG A 7 26.93 -16.62 -2.84
N ILE A 8 27.21 -17.45 -1.84
CA ILE A 8 26.26 -18.01 -0.88
C ILE A 8 26.39 -17.20 0.41
N THR A 9 25.37 -16.41 0.70
CA THR A 9 25.31 -15.62 1.93
C THR A 9 24.94 -16.49 3.13
N ALA A 10 25.17 -15.98 4.35
CA ALA A 10 24.68 -16.64 5.57
C ALA A 10 23.15 -16.80 5.57
N GLN A 11 22.44 -15.90 4.88
CA GLN A 11 20.99 -15.92 4.70
C GLN A 11 20.57 -17.11 3.83
N ASP A 12 21.26 -17.36 2.72
CA ASP A 12 21.00 -18.50 1.84
C ASP A 12 21.20 -19.84 2.56
N LYS A 13 22.21 -19.93 3.44
CA LYS A 13 22.42 -21.11 4.28
C LYS A 13 21.26 -21.32 5.27
N ALA A 14 20.80 -20.26 5.94
CA ALA A 14 19.68 -20.36 6.86
C ALA A 14 18.37 -20.77 6.16
N ILE A 15 18.10 -20.23 4.96
CA ILE A 15 16.94 -20.62 4.16
C ILE A 15 17.04 -22.09 3.72
N LEU A 16 18.23 -22.53 3.31
CA LEU A 16 18.48 -23.93 2.96
C LEU A 16 18.25 -24.88 4.14
N ASP A 17 18.70 -24.50 5.34
CA ASP A 17 18.52 -25.29 6.55
C ASP A 17 17.04 -25.42 6.90
N LEU A 18 16.27 -24.33 6.82
CA LEU A 18 14.82 -24.35 7.02
C LEU A 18 14.11 -25.26 6.01
N LYS A 19 14.46 -25.16 4.73
CA LYS A 19 13.90 -26.03 3.68
C LYS A 19 14.26 -27.51 3.90
N THR A 20 15.50 -27.77 4.30
CA THR A 20 15.97 -29.12 4.62
C THR A 20 15.22 -29.71 5.82
N GLN A 21 14.95 -28.90 6.85
CA GLN A 21 14.14 -29.32 8.01
C GLN A 21 12.70 -29.63 7.62
N ARG A 22 12.08 -28.78 6.80
CA ARG A 22 10.73 -29.03 6.25
C ARG A 22 10.67 -30.36 5.50
N ASP A 23 11.64 -30.62 4.61
CA ASP A 23 11.67 -31.86 3.82
C ASP A 23 11.86 -33.10 4.71
N LYS A 24 12.65 -32.99 5.78
CA LYS A 24 12.78 -34.05 6.80
C LYS A 24 11.47 -34.29 7.55
N LEU A 25 10.72 -33.25 7.91
CA LEU A 25 9.42 -33.39 8.55
C LEU A 25 8.40 -34.06 7.62
N HIS A 26 8.36 -33.71 6.33
CA HIS A 26 7.52 -34.42 5.36
C HIS A 26 7.87 -35.91 5.23
N GLN A 27 9.16 -36.25 5.24
CA GLN A 27 9.59 -37.66 5.24
C GLN A 27 9.13 -38.38 6.52
N TYR A 28 9.23 -37.70 7.67
CA TYR A 28 8.78 -38.24 8.95
C TYR A 28 7.26 -38.43 8.98
N GLN A 29 6.49 -37.48 8.47
CA GLN A 29 5.02 -37.55 8.32
C GLN A 29 4.61 -38.79 7.51
N ARG A 30 5.17 -38.97 6.30
CA ARG A 30 4.91 -40.16 5.46
C ARG A 30 5.24 -41.46 6.18
N ARG A 31 6.33 -41.47 6.96
CA ARG A 31 6.72 -42.65 7.75
C ARG A 31 5.70 -42.96 8.84
N ILE A 32 5.20 -41.96 9.55
CA ILE A 32 4.15 -42.13 10.58
C ILE A 32 2.84 -42.58 9.95
N GLU A 33 2.44 -42.03 8.79
CA GLU A 33 1.22 -42.46 8.09
C GLU A 33 1.25 -43.94 7.75
N VAL A 34 2.36 -44.42 7.19
CA VAL A 34 2.55 -45.86 6.88
C VAL A 34 2.51 -46.72 8.15
N LEU A 35 3.11 -46.25 9.25
CA LEU A 35 3.04 -46.95 10.55
C LEU A 35 1.61 -46.99 11.09
N THR A 36 0.88 -45.89 10.99
CA THR A 36 -0.52 -45.76 11.43
C THR A 36 -1.41 -46.73 10.65
N GLN A 37 -1.22 -46.84 9.33
CA GLN A 37 -1.92 -47.81 8.49
C GLN A 37 -1.62 -49.26 8.93
N LYS A 38 -0.34 -49.61 9.15
CA LYS A 38 0.04 -50.93 9.65
C LYS A 38 -0.60 -51.24 11.00
N GLU A 39 -0.66 -50.29 11.92
CA GLU A 39 -1.32 -50.49 13.21
C GLU A 39 -2.83 -50.67 13.09
N THR A 40 -3.48 -50.02 12.11
CA THR A 40 -4.89 -50.30 11.81
C THR A 40 -5.11 -51.72 11.29
N GLU A 41 -4.23 -52.22 10.44
CA GLU A 41 -4.30 -53.59 9.93
C GLU A 41 -4.09 -54.61 11.03
N ILE A 42 -3.08 -54.41 11.89
CA ILE A 42 -2.82 -55.26 13.05
C ILE A 42 -4.02 -55.25 14.00
N ALA A 43 -4.62 -54.08 14.26
CA ALA A 43 -5.81 -53.99 15.07
C ALA A 43 -6.99 -54.79 14.47
N ARG A 44 -7.22 -54.70 13.15
CA ARG A 44 -8.25 -55.50 12.45
C ARG A 44 -7.98 -57.00 12.54
N GLN A 45 -6.73 -57.43 12.34
CA GLN A 45 -6.34 -58.84 12.44
C GLN A 45 -6.53 -59.38 13.86
N CYS A 46 -6.11 -58.63 14.89
CA CYS A 46 -6.32 -59.04 16.27
C CYS A 46 -7.81 -59.12 16.65
N LEU A 47 -8.66 -58.24 16.10
CA LEU A 47 -10.11 -58.32 16.30
C LEU A 47 -10.71 -59.56 15.61
N ALA A 48 -10.27 -59.88 14.40
CA ALA A 48 -10.71 -61.08 13.69
C ALA A 48 -10.34 -62.38 14.45
N ASN A 49 -9.19 -62.39 15.11
CA ASN A 49 -8.72 -63.52 15.93
C ASN A 49 -9.33 -63.55 17.35
N GLY A 50 -10.21 -62.60 17.72
CA GLY A 50 -10.84 -62.53 19.04
C GLY A 50 -9.97 -61.91 20.15
N ASP A 51 -8.73 -61.50 19.85
CA ASP A 51 -7.76 -60.97 20.80
C ASP A 51 -7.96 -59.48 21.13
N LYS A 52 -9.02 -59.18 21.90
CA LYS A 52 -9.38 -57.80 22.29
C LYS A 52 -8.25 -57.03 22.99
N LYS A 53 -7.45 -57.68 23.83
CA LYS A 53 -6.35 -57.01 24.56
C LYS A 53 -5.25 -56.49 23.62
N ARG A 54 -4.88 -57.26 22.59
CA ARG A 54 -3.87 -56.86 21.61
C ARG A 54 -4.41 -55.80 20.65
N ALA A 55 -5.68 -55.91 20.25
CA ALA A 55 -6.35 -54.89 19.46
C ALA A 55 -6.39 -53.53 20.19
N LEU A 56 -6.72 -53.50 21.49
CA LEU A 56 -6.70 -52.27 22.28
C LEU A 56 -5.30 -51.63 22.36
N LEU A 57 -4.25 -52.45 22.50
CA LEU A 57 -2.87 -51.95 22.51
C LEU A 57 -2.48 -51.32 21.17
N ALA A 58 -2.84 -51.97 20.05
CA ALA A 58 -2.59 -51.44 18.70
C ALA A 58 -3.33 -50.11 18.48
N LEU A 59 -4.59 -50.00 18.91
CA LEU A 59 -5.36 -48.75 18.83
C LEU A 59 -4.77 -47.62 19.70
N ARG A 60 -4.22 -47.94 20.88
CA ARG A 60 -3.51 -46.94 21.71
C ARG A 60 -2.25 -46.42 21.02
N ARG A 61 -1.48 -47.30 20.40
CA ARG A 61 -0.29 -46.89 19.62
C ARG A 61 -0.68 -46.03 18.42
N LYS A 62 -1.77 -46.39 17.73
CA LYS A 62 -2.31 -45.62 16.61
C LYS A 62 -2.64 -44.20 17.05
N LYS A 63 -3.37 -44.07 18.16
CA LYS A 63 -3.75 -42.75 18.70
C LYS A 63 -2.54 -41.91 19.10
N TYR A 64 -1.48 -42.53 19.61
CA TYR A 64 -0.22 -41.85 19.91
C TYR A 64 0.48 -41.37 18.62
N GLN A 65 0.51 -42.20 17.58
CA GLN A 65 1.06 -41.82 16.27
C GLN A 65 0.26 -40.69 15.61
N GLU A 66 -1.07 -40.71 15.70
CA GLU A 66 -1.92 -39.61 15.23
C GLU A 66 -1.63 -38.30 15.98
N SER A 67 -1.40 -38.37 17.29
CA SER A 67 -0.97 -37.20 18.07
C SER A 67 0.39 -36.67 17.64
N LEU A 68 1.35 -37.56 17.33
CA LEU A 68 2.66 -37.16 16.80
C LEU A 68 2.56 -36.55 15.41
N LEU A 69 1.66 -37.08 14.57
CA LEU A 69 1.39 -36.54 13.24
C LEU A 69 0.82 -35.12 13.34
N ALA A 70 -0.19 -34.91 14.20
CA ALA A 70 -0.75 -33.58 14.44
C ALA A 70 0.29 -32.58 14.97
N GLN A 71 1.20 -33.00 15.86
CA GLN A 71 2.31 -32.16 16.31
C GLN A 71 3.29 -31.85 15.19
N THR A 72 3.56 -32.82 14.31
CA THR A 72 4.44 -32.64 13.14
C THR A 72 3.83 -31.64 12.16
N ASP A 73 2.53 -31.73 11.89
CA ASP A 73 1.81 -30.79 11.01
C ASP A 73 1.88 -29.36 11.56
N ALA A 74 1.66 -29.18 12.88
CA ALA A 74 1.79 -27.88 13.52
C ALA A 74 3.22 -27.30 13.41
N GLN A 75 4.25 -28.13 13.58
CA GLN A 75 5.65 -27.72 13.38
C GLN A 75 5.94 -27.35 11.93
N LEU A 76 5.32 -28.04 10.98
CA LEU A 76 5.47 -27.79 9.55
C LEU A 76 4.85 -26.43 9.18
N GLU A 77 3.65 -26.14 9.69
CA GLU A 77 3.01 -24.82 9.54
C GLU A 77 3.88 -23.70 10.12
N GLN A 78 4.47 -23.92 11.31
CA GLN A 78 5.39 -22.97 11.93
C GLN A 78 6.64 -22.71 11.05
N LEU A 79 7.23 -23.75 10.47
CA LEU A 79 8.38 -23.62 9.56
C LEU A 79 8.03 -22.88 8.27
N GLU A 80 6.85 -23.13 7.71
CA GLU A 80 6.37 -22.40 6.55
C GLU A 80 6.13 -20.92 6.86
N GLN A 81 5.53 -20.62 8.01
CA GLN A 81 5.33 -19.24 8.47
C GLN A 81 6.67 -18.55 8.68
N LEU A 82 7.65 -19.22 9.30
CA LEU A 82 8.99 -18.68 9.47
C LEU A 82 9.66 -18.41 8.12
N THR A 83 9.51 -19.31 7.15
CA THR A 83 10.06 -19.12 5.80
C THR A 83 9.46 -17.89 5.12
N ARG A 84 8.12 -17.75 5.16
CA ARG A 84 7.41 -16.56 4.62
C ARG A 84 7.87 -15.28 5.31
N ASN A 85 8.06 -15.30 6.63
CA ASN A 85 8.54 -14.15 7.39
C ASN A 85 9.97 -13.76 6.98
N VAL A 86 10.85 -14.73 6.74
CA VAL A 86 12.23 -14.48 6.27
C VAL A 86 12.22 -13.87 4.87
N GLU A 87 11.42 -14.40 3.95
CA GLU A 87 11.27 -13.86 2.60
C GLU A 87 10.74 -12.41 2.63
N PHE A 88 9.74 -12.14 3.48
CA PHE A 88 9.23 -10.79 3.68
C PHE A 88 10.29 -9.85 4.27
N ALA A 89 11.07 -10.30 5.25
CA ALA A 89 12.16 -9.51 5.83
C ALA A 89 13.26 -9.18 4.80
N GLN A 90 13.51 -10.07 3.82
CA GLN A 90 14.41 -9.77 2.70
C GLN A 90 13.86 -8.63 1.83
N ILE A 91 12.57 -8.66 1.48
CA ILE A 91 11.92 -7.57 0.74
C ILE A 91 11.97 -6.26 1.53
N GLN A 92 11.69 -6.31 2.84
CA GLN A 92 11.76 -5.13 3.70
C GLN A 92 13.16 -4.51 3.72
N LYS A 93 14.22 -5.33 3.77
CA LYS A 93 15.60 -4.85 3.68
C LYS A 93 15.82 -4.07 2.38
N ASP A 94 15.34 -4.58 1.25
CA ASP A 94 15.51 -3.95 -0.05
C ASP A 94 14.73 -2.63 -0.14
N ILE A 95 13.51 -2.57 0.43
CA ILE A 95 12.73 -1.34 0.53
C ILE A 95 13.47 -0.28 1.36
N VAL A 96 14.02 -0.67 2.53
CA VAL A 96 14.77 0.25 3.38
C VAL A 96 16.02 0.77 2.66
N PHE A 97 16.72 -0.08 1.92
CA PHE A 97 17.87 0.33 1.11
C PHE A 97 17.46 1.27 -0.03
N GLY A 98 16.31 1.03 -0.67
CA GLY A 98 15.73 1.93 -1.67
C GLY A 98 15.34 3.29 -1.10
N LEU A 99 14.69 3.32 0.08
CA LEU A 99 14.35 4.55 0.79
C LEU A 99 15.60 5.34 1.20
N GLN A 100 16.65 4.66 1.64
CA GLN A 100 17.91 5.31 2.01
C GLN A 100 18.59 5.94 0.79
N GLN A 101 18.63 5.24 -0.35
CA GLN A 101 19.13 5.80 -1.60
C GLN A 101 18.28 6.99 -2.07
N GLY A 102 16.95 6.85 -2.06
CA GLY A 102 16.04 7.95 -2.40
C GLY A 102 16.27 9.17 -1.51
N SER A 103 16.40 8.97 -0.19
CA SER A 103 16.71 10.06 0.75
C SER A 103 18.05 10.73 0.45
N ASN A 104 19.08 9.97 0.08
CA ASN A 104 20.38 10.54 -0.30
C ASN A 104 20.26 11.36 -1.60
N VAL A 105 19.57 10.84 -2.62
CA VAL A 105 19.33 11.58 -3.88
C VAL A 105 18.53 12.86 -3.62
N LEU A 106 17.49 12.81 -2.77
CA LEU A 106 16.76 14.03 -2.39
C LEU A 106 17.68 15.04 -1.69
N LYS A 107 18.59 14.61 -0.80
CA LYS A 107 19.55 15.52 -0.16
C LYS A 107 20.50 16.16 -1.17
N GLU A 108 20.96 15.41 -2.16
CA GLU A 108 21.80 15.94 -3.26
C GLU A 108 21.01 16.97 -4.07
N ILE A 109 19.78 16.67 -4.48
CA ILE A 109 18.89 17.61 -5.17
C ILE A 109 18.68 18.87 -4.33
N HIS A 110 18.40 18.74 -3.04
CA HIS A 110 18.24 19.89 -2.15
C HIS A 110 19.52 20.72 -2.01
N ALA A 111 20.69 20.08 -2.00
CA ALA A 111 21.97 20.78 -1.99
C ALA A 111 22.22 21.54 -3.31
N GLU A 112 21.93 20.92 -4.46
CA GLU A 112 22.05 21.54 -5.78
C GLU A 112 21.05 22.69 -6.00
N MET A 113 19.84 22.58 -5.45
CA MET A 113 18.79 23.61 -5.57
C MET A 113 19.08 24.86 -4.72
N GLY A 114 20.12 24.83 -3.88
CA GLY A 114 20.61 25.95 -3.08
C GLY A 114 20.66 25.72 -1.57
N GLY A 115 20.37 24.51 -1.10
CA GLY A 115 20.46 24.13 0.31
C GLY A 115 19.58 24.97 1.25
N ILE A 116 19.92 24.93 2.54
CA ILE A 116 19.31 25.79 3.57
C ILE A 116 19.64 27.26 3.30
N ASP A 117 20.85 27.56 2.81
CA ASP A 117 21.33 28.94 2.60
C ASP A 117 20.46 29.72 1.61
N LYS A 118 20.00 29.10 0.51
CA LYS A 118 19.14 29.79 -0.45
C LYS A 118 17.69 29.91 0.03
N VAL A 119 17.22 28.97 0.86
CA VAL A 119 15.90 29.07 1.52
C VAL A 119 15.93 30.16 2.59
N GLU A 120 16.99 30.21 3.42
CA GLU A 120 17.21 31.23 4.44
C GLU A 120 17.39 32.62 3.82
N LYS A 121 18.13 32.71 2.71
CA LYS A 121 18.26 33.95 1.93
C LYS A 121 16.93 34.40 1.32
N LEU A 122 16.13 33.49 0.75
CA LEU A 122 14.78 33.83 0.24
C LEU A 122 13.84 34.29 1.37
N MET A 123 13.89 33.65 2.54
CA MET A 123 13.10 34.07 3.70
C MET A 123 13.57 35.43 4.24
N GLY A 124 14.88 35.69 4.27
CA GLY A 124 15.44 37.00 4.62
C GLY A 124 15.03 38.09 3.64
N GLU A 125 15.18 37.86 2.33
CA GLU A 125 14.78 38.79 1.26
C GLU A 125 13.27 39.08 1.29
N THR A 126 12.44 38.09 1.61
CA THR A 126 10.98 38.28 1.73
C THR A 126 10.62 39.08 2.98
N ALA A 127 11.27 38.83 4.11
CA ALA A 127 11.05 39.58 5.35
C ALA A 127 11.49 41.05 5.20
N GLU A 128 12.61 41.30 4.52
CA GLU A 128 13.12 42.64 4.23
C GLU A 128 12.20 43.38 3.24
N ALA A 129 11.70 42.70 2.20
CA ALA A 129 10.73 43.28 1.27
C ALA A 129 9.41 43.67 1.96
N ILE A 130 8.91 42.84 2.87
CA ILE A 130 7.72 43.14 3.67
C ILE A 130 7.99 44.34 4.60
N ALA A 131 9.15 44.38 5.26
CA ALA A 131 9.52 45.50 6.13
C ALA A 131 9.64 46.81 5.33
N TYR A 132 10.27 46.77 4.16
CA TYR A 132 10.39 47.92 3.26
C TYR A 132 9.03 48.39 2.72
N GLN A 133 8.14 47.46 2.37
CA GLN A 133 6.78 47.80 1.96
C GLN A 133 6.00 48.47 3.10
N ASN A 134 6.14 47.96 4.32
CA ASN A 134 5.51 48.55 5.51
C ASN A 134 6.09 49.94 5.82
N GLU A 135 7.41 50.12 5.71
CA GLU A 135 8.07 51.42 5.87
C GLU A 135 7.59 52.43 4.83
N ILE A 136 7.49 52.03 3.55
CA ILE A 136 6.88 52.88 2.51
C ILE A 136 5.44 53.22 2.87
N SER A 137 4.66 52.23 3.31
CA SER A 137 3.24 52.42 3.65
C SER A 137 3.07 53.37 4.83
N GLU A 138 3.95 53.30 5.83
CA GLU A 138 3.96 54.20 6.98
C GLU A 138 4.44 55.62 6.60
N MET A 139 5.48 55.73 5.79
CA MET A 139 5.95 57.02 5.26
C MET A 139 4.91 57.71 4.37
N LEU A 140 4.12 56.92 3.64
CA LEU A 140 3.10 57.41 2.73
C LEU A 140 1.81 57.76 3.49
N GLY A 141 1.34 56.90 4.40
CA GLY A 141 0.17 57.12 5.24
C GLY A 141 0.31 58.30 6.23
N GLY A 142 1.53 58.72 6.55
CA GLY A 142 1.79 59.94 7.32
C GLY A 142 1.83 61.24 6.50
N ARG A 143 1.80 61.18 5.16
CA ARG A 143 2.00 62.32 4.26
C ARG A 143 0.83 62.59 3.30
N ILE A 144 -0.02 61.59 3.08
CA ILE A 144 -1.20 61.71 2.21
C ILE A 144 -2.37 62.28 3.03
N THR A 145 -3.13 63.21 2.46
CA THR A 145 -4.36 63.72 3.08
C THR A 145 -5.55 62.85 2.69
N ASN A 146 -6.62 62.82 3.49
CA ASN A 146 -7.82 62.01 3.17
C ASN A 146 -8.39 62.30 1.76
N HIS A 147 -8.19 63.50 1.23
CA HIS A 147 -8.61 63.85 -0.13
C HIS A 147 -7.75 63.17 -1.20
N ASP A 148 -6.44 63.09 -0.99
CA ASP A 148 -5.51 62.40 -1.87
C ASP A 148 -5.75 60.87 -1.84
N GLU A 149 -6.19 60.30 -0.69
CA GLU A 149 -6.59 58.89 -0.59
C GLU A 149 -7.85 58.59 -1.43
N GLU A 150 -8.84 59.48 -1.41
CA GLU A 150 -10.05 59.37 -2.24
C GLU A 150 -9.72 59.44 -3.74
N GLU A 151 -8.82 60.33 -4.16
CA GLU A 151 -8.38 60.41 -5.57
C GLU A 151 -7.66 59.13 -6.04
N VAL A 152 -6.81 58.55 -5.17
CA VAL A 152 -6.10 57.29 -5.48
C VAL A 152 -7.06 56.11 -5.57
N GLU A 153 -8.06 56.03 -4.68
CA GLU A 153 -9.09 54.98 -4.72
C GLU A 153 -9.96 55.09 -5.98
N GLU A 154 -10.33 56.32 -6.39
CA GLU A 154 -11.05 56.56 -7.64
C GLU A 154 -10.22 56.16 -8.88
N GLU A 155 -8.91 56.41 -8.89
CA GLU A 155 -8.02 56.00 -9.97
C GLU A 155 -7.87 54.47 -10.02
N LEU A 156 -7.72 53.83 -8.86
CA LEU A 156 -7.68 52.37 -8.73
C LEU A 156 -8.98 51.73 -9.24
N GLU A 157 -10.14 52.26 -8.86
CA GLU A 157 -11.44 51.80 -9.36
C GLU A 157 -11.55 51.97 -10.87
N ARG A 158 -11.02 53.06 -11.43
CA ARG A 158 -11.04 53.32 -12.88
C ARG A 158 -10.18 52.30 -13.64
N LEU A 159 -8.97 52.02 -13.15
CA LEU A 159 -8.08 51.00 -13.71
C LEU A 159 -8.69 49.60 -13.57
N ALA A 160 -9.32 49.30 -12.44
CA ALA A 160 -10.02 48.03 -12.23
C ALA A 160 -11.20 47.86 -13.21
N LYS A 161 -11.95 48.94 -13.50
CA LYS A 161 -13.01 48.95 -14.52
C LYS A 161 -12.45 48.89 -15.95
N GLU A 162 -11.24 49.36 -16.21
CA GLU A 162 -10.59 49.23 -17.53
C GLU A 162 -10.09 47.80 -17.78
N VAL A 163 -9.59 47.13 -16.74
CA VAL A 163 -9.13 45.73 -16.80
C VAL A 163 -10.29 44.73 -16.78
N ASN A 164 -11.36 45.01 -16.02
CA ASN A 164 -12.50 44.10 -15.83
C ASN A 164 -13.83 44.57 -16.46
N GLY A 165 -13.86 45.72 -17.12
CA GLY A 165 -15.07 46.24 -17.75
C GLY A 165 -15.48 45.40 -18.96
N PRO A 166 -16.77 45.29 -19.29
CA PRO A 166 -17.23 44.55 -20.45
C PRO A 166 -16.65 45.22 -21.70
N GLN A 167 -15.84 44.48 -22.47
CA GLN A 167 -15.63 44.82 -23.87
C GLN A 167 -17.02 44.94 -24.50
N GLU A 168 -17.37 46.11 -25.02
CA GLU A 168 -18.55 46.26 -25.87
C GLU A 168 -18.32 45.47 -27.16
N ILE A 169 -18.63 44.18 -27.11
CA ILE A 169 -18.74 43.34 -28.30
C ILE A 169 -20.03 43.78 -28.98
N THR A 170 -19.91 44.72 -29.91
CA THR A 170 -20.96 44.96 -30.90
C THR A 170 -21.20 43.65 -31.64
N PRO A 171 -22.43 43.10 -31.66
CA PRO A 171 -22.68 41.84 -32.33
C PRO A 171 -22.75 42.07 -33.84
N GLU A 172 -21.62 41.94 -34.54
CA GLU A 172 -21.65 41.68 -35.98
C GLU A 172 -22.18 40.26 -36.23
N PRO A 173 -23.14 40.07 -37.17
CA PRO A 173 -23.72 38.77 -37.45
C PRO A 173 -22.70 37.92 -38.21
N LEU A 174 -22.17 36.88 -37.56
CA LEU A 174 -21.26 35.91 -38.18
C LEU A 174 -21.99 35.06 -39.24
N PRO A 175 -21.31 34.69 -40.34
CA PRO A 175 -21.93 34.01 -41.48
C PRO A 175 -22.23 32.53 -41.16
N VAL A 176 -23.40 32.07 -41.61
CA VAL A 176 -23.86 30.68 -41.45
C VAL A 176 -23.04 29.75 -42.35
N VAL A 177 -22.37 28.77 -41.75
CA VAL A 177 -21.66 27.69 -42.47
C VAL A 177 -22.51 26.40 -42.45
N PRO A 178 -22.80 25.75 -43.59
CA PRO A 178 -23.73 24.62 -43.66
C PRO A 178 -23.22 23.30 -43.06
N GLY A 179 -24.05 22.71 -42.19
CA GLY A 179 -24.41 21.29 -42.05
C GLY A 179 -23.33 20.19 -42.01
N HIS A 180 -23.12 19.62 -40.82
CA HIS A 180 -22.93 18.16 -40.68
C HIS A 180 -23.38 17.69 -39.29
N GLU A 181 -24.39 16.82 -39.24
CA GLU A 181 -24.94 16.22 -38.01
C GLU A 181 -23.96 15.17 -37.44
N PRO A 182 -23.76 15.12 -36.11
CA PRO A 182 -23.27 13.93 -35.44
C PRO A 182 -24.40 13.22 -34.67
N THR A 183 -24.59 11.96 -35.02
CA THR A 183 -25.40 10.92 -34.36
C THR A 183 -25.33 10.96 -32.83
N THR A 184 -26.49 11.08 -32.17
CA THR A 184 -26.70 10.77 -30.75
C THR A 184 -26.98 9.27 -30.60
N SER A 185 -26.10 8.54 -29.89
CA SER A 185 -26.39 7.20 -29.37
C SER A 185 -26.58 7.31 -27.86
N GLU A 186 -27.80 7.07 -27.44
CA GLU A 186 -28.30 7.08 -26.07
C GLU A 186 -27.72 5.88 -25.29
N VAL A 187 -27.19 6.10 -24.09
CA VAL A 187 -26.72 5.04 -23.17
C VAL A 187 -27.68 4.98 -22.00
N GLU A 188 -28.41 3.87 -21.87
CA GLU A 188 -29.31 3.56 -20.77
C GLU A 188 -28.55 3.36 -19.43
N PRO A 189 -29.11 3.79 -18.28
CA PRO A 189 -28.56 3.46 -16.97
C PRO A 189 -29.00 2.07 -16.49
N VAL A 190 -28.02 1.28 -16.06
CA VAL A 190 -28.16 -0.09 -15.53
C VAL A 190 -28.76 -0.07 -14.12
N VAL A 191 -29.81 -0.87 -13.94
CA VAL A 191 -30.53 -1.13 -12.67
C VAL A 191 -29.67 -1.99 -11.73
N SER A 192 -29.53 -1.56 -10.48
CA SER A 192 -28.93 -2.33 -9.38
C SER A 192 -30.01 -3.10 -8.60
N GLU A 193 -29.90 -4.44 -8.59
CA GLU A 193 -30.67 -5.36 -7.73
C GLU A 193 -30.04 -5.48 -6.33
N GLU A 194 -30.87 -5.46 -5.28
CA GLU A 194 -30.59 -6.13 -4.00
C GLU A 194 -31.89 -6.76 -3.43
N PRO A 195 -31.78 -7.81 -2.58
CA PRO A 195 -32.67 -8.96 -2.62
C PRO A 195 -33.78 -9.00 -1.56
N GLN A 196 -34.81 -9.78 -1.87
CA GLN A 196 -35.99 -10.10 -1.04
C GLN A 196 -35.66 -10.80 0.28
N ARG A 197 -36.34 -10.43 1.37
CA ARG A 197 -36.82 -11.38 2.41
C ARG A 197 -38.16 -10.96 3.03
N GLU A 198 -39.10 -11.90 2.91
CA GLU A 198 -40.11 -12.36 3.87
C GLU A 198 -40.90 -11.36 4.72
N ARG A 199 -42.24 -11.43 4.57
CA ARG A 199 -43.11 -11.72 5.72
C ARG A 199 -44.42 -12.39 5.29
N THR A 200 -44.60 -13.56 5.87
CA THR A 200 -45.71 -14.52 5.87
C THR A 200 -47.05 -13.93 6.33
N ALA A 201 -48.15 -14.50 5.76
CA ALA A 201 -49.43 -14.94 6.38
C ALA A 201 -50.20 -13.99 7.32
N LEU A 202 -51.53 -13.90 7.40
CA LEU A 202 -52.78 -14.53 6.91
C LEU A 202 -53.91 -13.72 7.65
N PRO A 203 -55.21 -14.06 7.65
CA PRO A 203 -56.14 -14.61 6.65
C PRO A 203 -57.44 -13.75 6.57
N ALA A 204 -58.46 -14.27 5.88
CA ALA A 204 -59.86 -13.84 5.95
C ALA A 204 -60.54 -14.27 7.26
#